data_AF-A0A377N6Z3-F1
#
_entry.id   AF-A0A377N6Z3-F1
#
_cell.length_a   1.000
_cell.length_b   1.000
_cell.length_c   1.000
_cell.angle_alpha   90.00
_cell.angle_beta   90.00
_cell.angle_gamma   90.00
#
_symmetry.space_group_name_H-M   'P 1'
#
loop_
_entity.id
_entity.type
_entity.pdbx_description
1 polymer ?
#
loop_
_entity_poly.entity_id
_entity_poly.type
_entity_poly.pdbx_seq_one_letter_code
_entity_poly.pdbx_strand_id
1 'polypeptide(L)' 'MDGQQKLGVISASGPTTIGGLESKLAAQASDAGASSYRIISVTGNNRLHADAEIYK' A
#
# COMPACT_ATOMS: atom_id res chain seq x y z
N MET A 1 -23.85 -7.03 -5.20
CA MET A 1 -23.20 -5.82 -5.76
C MET A 1 -21.99 -5.59 -4.89
N ASP A 2 -21.04 -6.50 -4.96
CA ASP A 2 -20.00 -6.60 -3.95
C ASP A 2 -18.82 -5.78 -4.45
N GLY A 3 -19.05 -4.47 -4.49
CA GLY A 3 -18.02 -3.48 -4.73
C GLY A 3 -17.00 -3.60 -3.61
N GLN A 4 -15.74 -3.75 -4.00
CA GLN A 4 -14.59 -3.81 -3.09
C GLN A 4 -14.75 -2.77 -1.98
N GLN A 5 -14.90 -3.23 -0.74
CA GLN A 5 -15.11 -2.32 0.38
C GLN A 5 -13.75 -1.76 0.78
N LYS A 6 -13.58 -0.43 0.62
CA LYS A 6 -12.38 0.24 1.10
C LYS A 6 -12.26 0.03 2.60
N LEU A 7 -11.20 -0.65 3.01
CA LEU A 7 -10.85 -0.88 4.41
C LEU A 7 -10.12 0.33 5.00
N GLY A 8 -9.32 1.02 4.19
CA GLY A 8 -8.53 2.16 4.65
C GLY A 8 -7.45 2.58 3.68
N VAL A 9 -6.49 3.34 4.20
CA VAL A 9 -5.28 3.78 3.48
C VAL A 9 -4.07 3.40 4.33
N ILE A 10 -3.10 2.75 3.71
CA ILE A 10 -1.80 2.41 4.30
C ILE A 10 -0.71 3.25 3.63
N SER A 11 0.34 3.53 4.37
CA SER A 11 1.50 4.26 3.86
C SER A 11 2.77 3.48 4.15
N ALA A 12 3.59 3.31 3.11
CA ALA A 12 4.90 2.70 3.19
C ALA A 12 5.98 3.73 2.90
N SER A 13 7.02 3.75 3.73
CA SER A 13 8.13 4.68 3.58
C SER A 13 9.44 4.02 3.99
N GLY A 14 10.54 4.48 3.39
CA GLY A 14 11.90 4.07 3.73
C GLY A 14 12.68 3.16 2.77
N PRO A 15 12.09 2.39 1.83
CA PRO A 15 12.89 1.65 0.86
C PRO A 15 13.39 2.58 -0.25
N THR A 16 14.62 2.36 -0.70
CA THR A 16 15.19 2.99 -1.90
C THR A 16 14.81 2.23 -3.18
N THR A 17 14.12 1.09 -3.04
CA THR A 17 13.72 0.20 -4.14
C THR A 17 12.23 -0.11 -4.10
N ILE A 18 11.63 -0.28 -5.28
CA ILE A 18 10.19 -0.55 -5.44
C ILE A 18 9.79 -1.88 -4.77
N GLY A 19 10.63 -2.93 -4.86
CA GLY A 19 10.31 -4.22 -4.23
C GLY A 19 10.23 -4.17 -2.69
N GLY A 20 11.04 -3.32 -2.04
CA GLY A 20 10.95 -3.10 -0.60
C GLY A 20 9.69 -2.32 -0.21
N LEU A 21 9.22 -1.44 -1.09
CA LEU A 21 7.98 -0.69 -0.92
C LEU A 21 6.77 -1.61 -1.03
N GLU A 22 6.71 -2.44 -2.08
CA GLU A 22 5.66 -3.43 -2.29
C GLU A 22 5.58 -4.42 -1.14
N SER A 23 6.71 -4.91 -0.64
CA SER A 23 6.73 -5.83 0.51
C SER A 23 6.13 -5.21 1.77
N LYS A 24 6.42 -3.93 2.03
CA LYS A 24 5.82 -3.20 3.18
C LYS A 24 4.33 -3.01 3.00
N LEU A 25 3.90 -2.56 1.82
CA LEU A 25 2.48 -2.34 1.53
C LEU A 25 1.70 -3.65 1.60
N ALA A 26 2.24 -4.75 1.05
CA ALA A 26 1.63 -6.06 1.11
C ALA A 26 1.50 -6.55 2.57
N ALA A 27 2.54 -6.40 3.39
CA ALA A 27 2.49 -6.77 4.80
C ALA A 27 1.43 -5.97 5.57
N GLN A 28 1.37 -4.64 5.38
CA GLN A 28 0.36 -3.78 6.00
C GLN A 28 -1.06 -4.09 5.53
N ALA A 29 -1.24 -4.38 4.24
CA ALA A 29 -2.53 -4.75 3.68
C ALA A 29 -3.02 -6.09 4.25
N SER A 30 -2.13 -7.10 4.31
CA SER A 30 -2.45 -8.41 4.91
C SER A 30 -2.76 -8.31 6.40
N ASP A 31 -2.00 -7.51 7.17
CA ASP A 31 -2.25 -7.26 8.60
C ASP A 31 -3.61 -6.58 8.84
N ALA A 32 -3.98 -5.66 7.95
CA ALA A 32 -5.29 -5.02 7.97
C ALA A 32 -6.44 -5.92 7.46
N GLY A 33 -6.15 -7.15 7.01
CA GLY A 33 -7.14 -8.09 6.48
C GLY A 33 -7.68 -7.73 5.10
N ALA A 34 -6.89 -7.01 4.30
CA ALA A 34 -7.23 -6.65 2.93
C ALA A 34 -6.91 -7.76 1.95
N SER A 35 -7.82 -7.97 0.99
CA SER A 35 -7.65 -8.91 -0.13
C SER A 35 -6.97 -8.25 -1.33
N SER A 36 -7.03 -6.91 -1.42
CA SER A 36 -6.43 -6.15 -2.51
C SER A 36 -5.96 -4.78 -2.04
N TYR A 37 -4.97 -4.23 -2.72
CA TYR A 37 -4.48 -2.88 -2.48
C TYR A 37 -4.21 -2.16 -3.80
N ARG A 38 -4.38 -0.84 -3.79
CA ARG A 38 -4.14 0.03 -4.93
C ARG A 38 -3.27 1.20 -4.51
N ILE A 39 -2.09 1.30 -5.10
CA ILE A 39 -1.21 2.45 -4.90
C ILE A 39 -1.85 3.66 -5.56
N ILE A 40 -2.05 4.72 -4.78
CA ILE A 40 -2.65 5.98 -5.24
C ILE A 40 -1.61 7.09 -5.42
N SER A 41 -0.49 6.99 -4.71
CA SER A 41 0.60 7.95 -4.83
C SER A 41 1.93 7.27 -4.55
N VAL A 42 2.94 7.60 -5.35
CA VAL A 42 4.35 7.24 -5.10
C VAL A 42 5.17 8.51 -5.27
N THR A 43 5.87 8.91 -4.22
CA THR A 43 6.74 10.08 -4.22
C THR A 43 8.11 9.70 -3.69
N GLY A 44 9.17 10.28 -4.28
CA GLY A 44 10.52 10.08 -3.76
C GLY A 44 11.62 10.53 -4.72
N ASN A 45 12.42 11.50 -4.28
CA ASN A 45 13.66 11.91 -4.97
C ASN A 45 14.91 11.22 -4.39
N ASN A 46 14.77 10.52 -3.25
CA ASN A 46 15.86 9.77 -2.57
C ASN A 46 15.35 8.70 -1.59
N ARG A 47 14.16 8.89 -1.00
CA ARG A 47 13.41 7.87 -0.25
C ARG A 47 12.04 7.73 -0.88
N LEU A 48 11.61 6.50 -1.15
CA LEU A 48 10.27 6.24 -1.67
C LEU A 48 9.27 6.29 -0.52
N HIS A 49 8.21 7.04 -0.74
CA HIS A 49 7.00 7.11 0.06
C HIS A 49 5.84 6.75 -0.85
N ALA A 50 5.02 5.80 -0.45
CA ALA A 50 3.84 5.45 -1.20
C ALA A 50 2.63 5.29 -0.29
N ASP A 51 1.51 5.77 -0.80
CA ASP A 51 0.21 5.65 -0.18
C ASP A 51 -0.61 4.67 -1.03
N ALA A 52 -1.21 3.69 -0.37
CA ALA A 52 -2.07 2.72 -1.02
C ALA A 52 -3.40 2.59 -0.28
N GLU A 53 -4.48 2.56 -1.04
CA GLU A 53 -5.79 2.20 -0.53
C GLU A 53 -5.91 0.68 -0.45
N ILE A 54 -6.49 0.17 0.63
CA ILE A 54 -6.69 -1.26 0.83
C ILE A 54 -8.18 -1.59 0.81
N TYR A 55 -8.50 -2.77 0.29
CA TYR A 55 -9.87 -3.22 0.07
C TYR A 55 -10.04 -4.67 0.52
N LYS A 56 -11.23 -4.98 1.04
CA LYS A 56 -11.65 -6.35 1.36
C LYS A 56 -12.29 -7.01 0.16
#